data_AF-A0A077ZNI8-F1
#
_entry.id   AF-A0A077ZNI8-F1
#
_cell.length_a   1.000
_cell.length_b   1.000
_cell.length_c   1.000
_cell.angle_alpha   90.00
_cell.angle_beta   90.00
_cell.angle_gamma   90.00
#
_symmetry.space_group_name_H-M   'P 1'
#
loop_
_entity.id
_entity.type
_entity.pdbx_description
1 polymer ?
#
loop_
_entity_poly.entity_id
_entity_poly.type
_entity_poly.pdbx_seq_one_letter_code
_entity_poly.pdbx_strand_id
1 'polypeptide(L)'
;MGSSKSAQALMTKFNYEEKDRTVWLIKPSVDTRDGADTVYSRVGLSAKAQAISPQDDIYEMFCEKCRNADVVISDESQFFTEAQIDQLRRIVDECDIPVLCFGLRTDFLTHVFPGSRRLLEIADSITEIKTICRCGRKATVNARIGENGQVVTSGSQRIDGGITRGGETLRTIDRLHAGDVVTVTLPAESETVEPIDINIDVIYEDADLLAVNKSPFLAMHPTHNHQGDTLANAVAGHLKGEGKSAVFRCVGRLDKGTSGVVVCALNRYAAARLSGNIHK
;
A
#
# COMPACT_ATOMS: atom_id res chain seq x y z
N MET A 1 -7.61 -1.27 -14.09
CA MET A 1 -6.84 -2.33 -14.77
C MET A 1 -7.82 -3.27 -15.46
N GLY A 2 -7.75 -3.42 -16.78
CA GLY A 2 -8.71 -4.20 -17.59
C GLY A 2 -8.28 -5.64 -17.82
N SER A 3 -7.74 -6.30 -16.81
CA SER A 3 -7.25 -7.67 -16.93
C SER A 3 -8.41 -8.66 -16.92
N SER A 4 -8.44 -9.62 -17.84
CA SER A 4 -9.46 -10.68 -17.96
C SER A 4 -9.45 -11.71 -16.82
N LYS A 5 -8.81 -11.43 -15.67
CA LYS A 5 -8.58 -12.38 -14.57
C LYS A 5 -9.88 -12.88 -13.97
N SER A 6 -10.71 -11.99 -13.43
CA SER A 6 -12.00 -12.34 -12.84
C SER A 6 -12.94 -12.98 -13.85
N ALA A 7 -12.89 -12.57 -15.12
CA ALA A 7 -13.66 -13.24 -16.17
C ALA A 7 -13.21 -14.69 -16.36
N GLN A 8 -11.89 -14.94 -16.44
CA GLN A 8 -11.36 -16.30 -16.56
C GLN A 8 -11.64 -17.15 -15.32
N ALA A 9 -11.48 -16.61 -14.11
CA ALA A 9 -11.82 -17.31 -12.87
C ALA A 9 -13.29 -17.77 -12.87
N LEU A 10 -14.21 -16.87 -13.24
CA LEU A 10 -15.64 -17.16 -13.32
C LEU A 10 -16.00 -18.12 -14.45
N MET A 11 -15.35 -18.01 -15.62
CA MET A 11 -15.53 -18.96 -16.72
C MET A 11 -15.02 -20.35 -16.33
N THR A 12 -13.88 -20.43 -15.66
CA THR A 12 -13.35 -21.70 -15.15
C THR A 12 -14.31 -22.32 -14.14
N LYS A 13 -14.84 -21.53 -13.20
CA LYS A 13 -15.87 -21.99 -12.26
C LYS A 13 -17.08 -22.58 -13.01
N PHE A 14 -17.61 -21.84 -13.97
CA PHE A 14 -18.76 -22.28 -14.77
C PHE A 14 -18.47 -23.62 -15.49
N ASN A 15 -17.29 -23.78 -16.09
CA ASN A 15 -16.90 -25.03 -16.77
C ASN A 15 -16.82 -26.25 -15.84
N TYR A 16 -16.48 -26.06 -14.56
CA TYR A 16 -16.53 -27.14 -13.55
C TYR A 16 -17.98 -27.46 -13.20
N GLU A 17 -18.80 -26.44 -12.95
CA GLU A 17 -20.22 -26.62 -12.58
C GLU A 17 -21.05 -27.24 -13.68
N GLU A 18 -20.78 -26.93 -14.96
CA GLU A 18 -21.41 -27.60 -16.11
C GLU A 18 -21.12 -29.10 -16.17
N LYS A 19 -20.09 -29.57 -15.47
CA LYS A 19 -19.71 -30.99 -15.36
C LYS A 19 -20.07 -31.58 -14.00
N ASP A 20 -21.03 -30.97 -13.30
CA ASP A 20 -21.49 -31.36 -11.98
C ASP A 20 -20.37 -31.40 -10.93
N ARG A 21 -19.34 -30.57 -11.11
CA ARG A 21 -18.24 -30.41 -10.14
C ARG A 21 -18.48 -29.21 -9.25
N THR A 22 -18.11 -29.37 -7.99
CA THR A 22 -18.26 -28.37 -6.95
C THR A 22 -17.02 -27.47 -6.87
N VAL A 23 -17.23 -26.16 -6.73
CA VAL A 23 -16.16 -25.16 -6.75
C VAL A 23 -16.16 -24.36 -5.47
N TRP A 24 -15.02 -24.30 -4.79
CA TRP A 24 -14.80 -23.31 -3.73
C TRP A 24 -14.13 -22.06 -4.31
N LEU A 25 -14.94 -21.03 -4.57
CA LEU A 25 -14.45 -19.73 -5.03
C LEU A 25 -14.11 -18.84 -3.82
N ILE A 26 -12.86 -18.40 -3.73
CA ILE A 26 -12.36 -17.54 -2.66
C ILE A 26 -11.77 -16.24 -3.21
N LYS A 27 -11.74 -15.22 -2.36
CA LYS A 27 -11.06 -13.95 -2.64
C LYS A 27 -10.50 -13.33 -1.36
N PRO A 28 -9.41 -12.56 -1.42
CA PRO A 28 -8.93 -11.83 -0.25
C PRO A 28 -9.93 -10.75 0.17
N SER A 29 -10.16 -10.59 1.47
CA SER A 29 -11.13 -9.63 2.02
C SER A 29 -10.75 -8.18 1.70
N VAL A 30 -9.47 -7.91 1.41
CA VAL A 30 -9.00 -6.60 0.98
C VAL A 30 -9.49 -6.21 -0.43
N ASP A 31 -10.01 -7.17 -1.21
CA ASP A 31 -10.66 -6.92 -2.49
C ASP A 31 -12.17 -6.67 -2.31
N THR A 32 -12.54 -5.42 -2.07
CA THR A 32 -13.94 -4.99 -1.92
C THR A 32 -14.51 -4.32 -3.17
N ARG A 33 -13.82 -4.41 -4.33
CA ARG A 33 -14.14 -3.63 -5.54
C ARG A 33 -15.58 -3.81 -6.01
N ASP A 34 -16.11 -5.02 -5.91
CA ASP A 34 -17.41 -5.43 -6.44
C ASP A 34 -18.36 -5.97 -5.35
N GLY A 35 -18.08 -5.62 -4.09
CA GLY A 35 -18.72 -6.18 -2.91
C GLY A 35 -17.75 -7.02 -2.07
N ALA A 36 -18.13 -7.24 -0.80
CA ALA A 36 -17.29 -7.96 0.15
C ALA A 36 -17.17 -9.46 -0.16
N ASP A 37 -18.22 -10.06 -0.74
CA ASP A 37 -18.38 -11.52 -0.93
C ASP A 37 -18.67 -11.90 -2.39
N THR A 38 -18.38 -11.01 -3.35
CA THR A 38 -18.70 -11.21 -4.76
C THR A 38 -17.47 -10.97 -5.63
N VAL A 39 -17.26 -11.86 -6.60
CA VAL A 39 -16.33 -11.65 -7.71
C VAL A 39 -17.16 -11.21 -8.91
N TYR A 40 -16.84 -10.05 -9.48
CA TYR A 40 -17.51 -9.52 -10.66
C TYR A 40 -16.50 -9.28 -11.77
N SER A 41 -16.83 -9.73 -12.97
CA SER A 41 -16.02 -9.48 -14.16
C SER A 41 -16.56 -8.30 -14.94
N ARG A 42 -15.66 -7.60 -15.63
CA ARG A 42 -16.04 -6.48 -16.50
C ARG A 42 -16.94 -6.88 -17.67
N VAL A 43 -16.98 -8.16 -18.04
CA VAL A 43 -17.86 -8.69 -19.09
C VAL A 43 -19.26 -9.06 -18.57
N GLY A 44 -19.57 -8.78 -17.31
CA GLY A 44 -20.90 -8.96 -16.73
C GLY A 44 -21.15 -10.29 -16.01
N LEU A 45 -20.15 -11.18 -15.94
CA LEU A 45 -20.23 -12.39 -15.12
C LEU A 45 -20.02 -12.04 -13.65
N SER A 46 -20.74 -12.71 -12.75
CA SER A 46 -20.53 -12.59 -11.30
C SER A 46 -20.81 -13.90 -10.59
N ALA A 47 -20.16 -14.12 -9.45
CA ALA A 47 -20.47 -15.22 -8.54
C ALA A 47 -20.12 -14.83 -7.09
N LYS A 48 -20.81 -15.43 -6.14
CA LYS A 48 -20.44 -15.35 -4.72
C LYS A 48 -19.09 -16.04 -4.48
N ALA A 49 -18.26 -15.42 -3.67
CA ALA A 49 -16.94 -15.90 -3.28
C ALA A 49 -16.76 -15.74 -1.77
N GLN A 50 -16.13 -16.73 -1.14
CA GLN A 50 -15.76 -16.63 0.27
C GLN A 50 -14.64 -15.60 0.42
N ALA A 51 -14.91 -14.54 1.18
CA ALA A 51 -13.88 -13.58 1.58
C ALA A 51 -12.97 -14.22 2.63
N ILE A 52 -11.66 -14.04 2.46
CA ILE A 52 -10.60 -14.56 3.32
C ILE A 52 -9.80 -13.38 3.87
N SER A 53 -9.83 -13.20 5.18
CA SER A 53 -9.10 -12.17 5.91
C SER A 53 -7.62 -12.54 6.06
N PRO A 54 -6.71 -11.58 6.27
CA PRO A 54 -5.28 -11.87 6.43
C PRO A 54 -4.94 -12.85 7.58
N GLN A 55 -5.79 -12.89 8.62
CA GLN A 55 -5.65 -13.79 9.78
C GLN A 55 -6.32 -15.16 9.60
N ASP A 56 -7.11 -15.35 8.53
CA ASP A 56 -7.82 -16.59 8.31
C ASP A 56 -6.85 -17.66 7.79
N ASP A 57 -6.96 -18.89 8.33
CA ASP A 57 -6.26 -20.05 7.80
C ASP A 57 -7.10 -20.73 6.70
N ILE A 58 -6.63 -20.63 5.46
CA ILE A 58 -7.37 -21.14 4.30
C ILE A 58 -7.50 -22.67 4.36
N TYR A 59 -6.48 -23.37 4.86
CA TYR A 59 -6.48 -24.83 4.90
C TYR A 59 -7.47 -25.34 5.94
N GLU A 60 -7.49 -24.74 7.14
CA GLU A 60 -8.47 -25.10 8.18
C GLU A 60 -9.90 -24.81 7.69
N MET A 61 -10.14 -23.63 7.11
CA MET A 61 -11.44 -23.29 6.53
C MET A 61 -11.88 -24.28 5.44
N PHE A 62 -10.94 -24.72 4.60
CA PHE A 62 -11.19 -25.72 3.58
C PHE A 62 -11.63 -27.05 4.19
N CYS A 63 -10.86 -27.56 5.14
CA CYS A 63 -11.11 -28.84 5.80
C CYS A 63 -12.45 -28.87 6.54
N GLU A 64 -12.84 -27.76 7.18
CA GLU A 64 -14.08 -27.68 7.95
C GLU A 64 -15.34 -27.59 7.08
N LYS A 65 -15.31 -26.77 6.02
CA LYS A 65 -16.55 -26.32 5.34
C LYS A 65 -16.63 -26.71 3.88
N CYS A 66 -15.51 -27.02 3.24
CA CYS A 66 -15.42 -27.12 1.79
C CYS A 66 -14.67 -28.36 1.31
N ARG A 67 -14.44 -29.36 2.17
CA ARG A 67 -13.67 -30.58 1.85
C ARG A 67 -14.27 -31.41 0.70
N ASN A 68 -15.54 -31.20 0.38
CA ASN A 68 -16.21 -31.84 -0.75
C ASN A 68 -16.02 -31.10 -2.08
N ALA A 69 -15.34 -29.95 -2.11
CA ALA A 69 -15.08 -29.22 -3.34
C ALA A 69 -14.15 -30.01 -4.27
N ASP A 70 -14.45 -30.04 -5.56
CA ASP A 70 -13.59 -30.67 -6.57
C ASP A 70 -12.42 -29.77 -7.02
N VAL A 71 -12.52 -28.45 -6.78
CA VAL A 71 -11.49 -27.45 -7.12
C VAL A 71 -11.61 -26.21 -6.24
N VAL A 72 -10.48 -25.61 -5.91
CA VAL A 72 -10.41 -24.27 -5.31
C VAL A 72 -10.03 -23.25 -6.38
N ILE A 73 -10.80 -22.17 -6.49
CA ILE A 73 -10.50 -21.05 -7.39
C ILE A 73 -10.32 -19.80 -6.55
N SER A 74 -9.19 -19.11 -6.73
CA SER A 74 -8.84 -17.88 -6.03
C SER A 74 -8.75 -16.72 -7.02
N ASP A 75 -9.53 -15.66 -6.81
CA ASP A 75 -9.37 -14.40 -7.57
C ASP A 75 -8.62 -13.34 -6.76
N GLU A 76 -7.89 -12.48 -7.47
CA GLU A 76 -6.96 -11.48 -6.93
C GLU A 76 -5.94 -12.05 -5.91
N SER A 77 -5.44 -13.25 -6.16
CA SER A 77 -4.55 -14.00 -5.26
C SER A 77 -3.25 -13.26 -4.89
N GLN A 78 -2.87 -12.20 -5.62
CA GLN A 78 -1.69 -11.40 -5.28
C GLN A 78 -1.77 -10.74 -3.90
N PHE A 79 -2.98 -10.57 -3.35
CA PHE A 79 -3.19 -9.94 -2.05
C PHE A 79 -3.23 -10.92 -0.87
N PHE A 80 -3.07 -12.22 -1.12
CA PHE A 80 -2.87 -13.18 -0.04
C PHE A 80 -1.48 -13.06 0.58
N THR A 81 -1.39 -13.43 1.86
CA THR A 81 -0.11 -13.55 2.55
C THR A 81 0.66 -14.76 2.03
N GLU A 82 1.98 -14.79 2.22
CA GLU A 82 2.79 -15.95 1.81
C GLU A 82 2.35 -17.22 2.54
N ALA A 83 2.00 -17.11 3.83
CA ALA A 83 1.44 -18.21 4.61
C ALA A 83 0.11 -18.74 4.02
N GLN A 84 -0.76 -17.86 3.53
CA GLN A 84 -2.00 -18.25 2.86
C GLN A 84 -1.76 -18.95 1.52
N ILE A 85 -0.70 -18.56 0.79
CA ILE A 85 -0.29 -19.28 -0.40
C ILE A 85 0.25 -20.68 -0.05
N ASP A 86 0.99 -20.82 1.05
CA ASP A 86 1.43 -22.13 1.55
C ASP A 86 0.24 -23.00 2.01
N GLN A 87 -0.77 -22.42 2.66
CA GLN A 87 -2.01 -23.12 3.01
C GLN A 87 -2.77 -23.61 1.77
N LEU A 88 -2.84 -22.80 0.71
CA LEU A 88 -3.39 -23.23 -0.59
C LEU A 88 -2.59 -24.39 -1.18
N ARG A 89 -1.26 -24.34 -1.12
CA ARG A 89 -0.40 -25.44 -1.57
C ARG A 89 -0.64 -26.72 -0.77
N ARG A 90 -0.85 -26.63 0.54
CA ARG A 90 -1.21 -27.78 1.39
C ARG A 90 -2.52 -28.45 0.97
N ILE A 91 -3.51 -27.70 0.47
CA ILE A 91 -4.74 -28.29 -0.08
C ILE A 91 -4.41 -29.18 -1.29
N VAL A 92 -3.51 -28.72 -2.18
CA VAL A 92 -3.06 -29.52 -3.33
C VAL A 92 -2.35 -30.78 -2.85
N ASP A 93 -1.34 -30.63 -1.99
CA ASP A 93 -0.46 -31.75 -1.61
C ASP A 93 -1.16 -32.78 -0.70
N GLU A 94 -1.99 -32.32 0.25
CA GLU A 94 -2.58 -33.20 1.28
C GLU A 94 -4.00 -33.67 0.93
N CYS A 95 -4.76 -32.91 0.14
CA CYS A 95 -6.13 -33.28 -0.23
C CYS A 95 -6.25 -33.76 -1.67
N ASP A 96 -5.21 -33.62 -2.50
CA ASP A 96 -5.22 -33.94 -3.94
C ASP A 96 -6.29 -33.13 -4.70
N ILE A 97 -6.43 -31.85 -4.35
CA ILE A 97 -7.44 -30.95 -4.95
C ILE A 97 -6.75 -29.82 -5.71
N PRO A 98 -7.10 -29.60 -6.99
CA PRO A 98 -6.50 -28.53 -7.77
C PRO A 98 -6.86 -27.15 -7.20
N VAL A 99 -5.84 -26.28 -7.14
CA VAL A 99 -6.00 -24.88 -6.74
C VAL A 99 -5.60 -23.98 -7.92
N LEU A 100 -6.52 -23.14 -8.37
CA LEU A 100 -6.32 -22.21 -9.49
C LEU A 100 -6.30 -20.78 -8.98
N CYS A 101 -5.14 -20.13 -9.07
CA CYS A 101 -4.94 -18.76 -8.60
C CYS A 101 -4.91 -17.76 -9.76
N PHE A 102 -5.74 -16.73 -9.69
CA PHE A 102 -5.82 -15.65 -10.67
C PHE A 102 -5.36 -14.35 -10.00
N GLY A 103 -4.26 -13.78 -10.47
CA GLY A 103 -3.70 -12.59 -9.85
C GLY A 103 -2.77 -11.77 -10.73
N LEU A 104 -2.35 -10.62 -10.22
CA LEU A 104 -1.36 -9.75 -10.85
C LEU A 104 0.04 -10.17 -10.45
N ARG A 105 0.96 -10.29 -11.42
CA ARG A 105 2.38 -10.55 -11.13
C ARG A 105 3.03 -9.38 -10.38
N THR A 106 2.85 -8.17 -10.89
CA THR A 106 3.46 -6.96 -10.35
C THR A 106 2.47 -5.83 -10.26
N ASP A 107 2.78 -4.87 -9.40
CA ASP A 107 2.09 -3.59 -9.33
C ASP A 107 2.48 -2.66 -10.49
N PHE A 108 2.13 -1.38 -10.37
CA PHE A 108 2.45 -0.36 -11.37
C PHE A 108 3.90 0.14 -11.34
N LEU A 109 4.62 -0.08 -10.24
CA LEU A 109 6.05 0.17 -10.12
C LEU A 109 6.89 -1.04 -10.55
N THR A 110 6.26 -2.09 -11.08
CA THR A 110 6.88 -3.36 -11.50
C THR A 110 7.47 -4.18 -10.36
N HIS A 111 7.09 -3.88 -9.12
CA HIS A 111 7.42 -4.69 -7.96
C HIS A 111 6.44 -5.85 -7.83
N VAL A 112 6.96 -7.03 -7.53
CA VAL A 112 6.15 -8.23 -7.29
C VAL A 112 5.38 -8.06 -5.97
N PHE A 113 4.13 -8.51 -5.94
CA PHE A 113 3.38 -8.60 -4.69
C PHE A 113 3.91 -9.77 -3.83
N PRO A 114 3.89 -9.69 -2.50
CA PRO A 114 4.30 -10.81 -1.64
C PRO A 114 3.58 -12.13 -1.98
N GLY A 115 2.24 -12.11 -2.08
CA GLY A 115 1.46 -13.30 -2.47
C GLY A 115 1.82 -13.81 -3.86
N SER A 116 2.01 -12.92 -4.83
CA SER A 116 2.44 -13.31 -6.18
C SER A 116 3.86 -13.86 -6.22
N ARG A 117 4.78 -13.32 -5.41
CA ARG A 117 6.13 -13.86 -5.29
C ARG A 117 6.06 -15.30 -4.82
N ARG A 118 5.31 -15.55 -3.75
CA ARG A 118 5.17 -16.91 -3.23
C ARG A 118 4.50 -17.85 -4.23
N LEU A 119 3.46 -17.40 -4.93
CA LEU A 119 2.85 -18.17 -6.02
C LEU A 119 3.85 -18.51 -7.12
N LEU A 120 4.69 -17.56 -7.54
CA LEU A 120 5.72 -17.81 -8.57
C LEU A 120 6.80 -18.80 -8.10
N GLU A 121 7.09 -18.87 -6.80
CA GLU A 121 8.07 -19.80 -6.24
C GLU A 121 7.57 -21.24 -6.21
N ILE A 122 6.26 -21.46 -5.98
CA ILE A 122 5.73 -22.79 -5.68
C ILE A 122 4.69 -23.33 -6.67
N ALA A 123 4.19 -22.52 -7.60
CA ALA A 123 3.16 -22.96 -8.54
C ALA A 123 3.73 -24.01 -9.50
N ASP A 124 3.01 -25.14 -9.65
CA ASP A 124 3.40 -26.20 -10.57
C ASP A 124 3.25 -25.76 -12.05
N SER A 125 2.34 -24.80 -12.31
CA SER A 125 2.19 -24.19 -13.63
C SER A 125 1.80 -22.71 -13.53
N ILE A 126 2.31 -21.90 -14.46
CA ILE A 126 2.05 -20.46 -14.54
C ILE A 126 1.67 -20.11 -15.97
N THR A 127 0.48 -19.53 -16.15
CA THR A 127 -0.02 -19.07 -17.46
C THR A 127 -0.27 -17.57 -17.45
N GLU A 128 0.26 -16.88 -18.46
CA GLU A 128 0.01 -15.45 -18.64
C GLU A 128 -1.34 -15.20 -19.34
N ILE A 129 -2.19 -14.38 -18.71
CA ILE A 129 -3.44 -13.89 -19.30
C ILE A 129 -3.13 -12.68 -20.19
N LYS A 130 -2.97 -12.94 -21.49
CA LYS A 130 -2.64 -11.92 -22.49
C LYS A 130 -3.71 -10.83 -22.50
N THR A 131 -3.28 -9.59 -22.28
CA THR A 131 -4.12 -8.39 -22.37
C THR A 131 -3.49 -7.41 -23.38
N ILE A 132 -4.31 -6.59 -24.03
CA ILE A 132 -3.83 -5.55 -24.96
C ILE A 132 -3.66 -4.21 -24.25
N CYS A 133 -2.58 -3.50 -24.59
CA CYS A 133 -2.36 -2.12 -24.20
C CYS A 133 -3.22 -1.19 -25.07
N ARG A 134 -3.45 0.04 -24.61
CA ARG A 134 -4.13 1.09 -25.40
C ARG A 134 -3.46 1.35 -26.75
N CYS A 135 -2.14 1.12 -26.87
CA CYS A 135 -1.41 1.26 -28.14
C CYS A 135 -1.59 0.06 -29.11
N GLY A 136 -2.43 -0.93 -28.76
CA GLY A 136 -2.67 -2.13 -29.57
C GLY A 136 -1.63 -3.23 -29.42
N ARG A 137 -0.49 -2.96 -28.77
CA ARG A 137 0.54 -3.97 -28.46
C ARG A 137 0.16 -4.76 -27.21
N LYS A 138 0.83 -5.90 -26.98
CA LYS A 138 0.70 -6.68 -25.74
C LYS A 138 0.97 -5.78 -24.51
N ALA A 139 0.06 -5.80 -23.54
CA ALA A 139 0.28 -5.17 -22.25
C ALA A 139 1.33 -5.98 -21.47
N THR A 140 2.38 -5.30 -21.01
CA THR A 140 3.50 -5.92 -20.27
C THR A 140 3.49 -5.58 -18.79
N VAL A 141 2.91 -4.44 -18.43
CA VAL A 141 2.84 -3.90 -17.07
C VAL A 141 1.50 -3.18 -16.86
N ASN A 142 1.09 -3.05 -15.59
CA ASN A 142 -0.07 -2.23 -15.24
C ASN A 142 0.39 -0.78 -15.07
N ALA A 143 -0.24 0.17 -15.77
CA ALA A 143 0.05 1.59 -15.55
C ALA A 143 -0.96 2.21 -14.57
N ARG A 144 -0.47 2.98 -13.59
CA ARG A 144 -1.29 3.93 -12.84
C ARG A 144 -1.38 5.21 -13.66
N ILE A 145 -2.60 5.68 -13.91
CA ILE A 145 -2.86 6.88 -14.71
C ILE A 145 -3.31 7.98 -13.76
N GLY A 146 -2.60 9.11 -13.73
CA GLY A 146 -2.96 10.29 -12.95
C GLY A 146 -4.10 11.08 -13.58
N GLU A 147 -4.52 12.16 -12.92
CA GLU A 147 -5.68 12.98 -13.31
C GLU A 147 -5.60 13.51 -14.75
N ASN A 148 -4.40 13.85 -15.23
CA ASN A 148 -4.19 14.39 -16.58
C ASN A 148 -3.87 13.30 -17.64
N GLY A 149 -4.14 12.02 -17.35
CA GLY A 149 -3.83 10.93 -18.28
C GLY A 149 -2.36 10.51 -18.33
N GLN A 150 -1.49 11.18 -17.57
CA GLN A 150 -0.07 10.85 -17.47
C GLN A 150 0.18 9.57 -16.64
N VAL A 151 1.18 8.78 -17.04
CA VAL A 151 1.58 7.60 -16.28
C VAL A 151 2.31 8.03 -15.01
N VAL A 152 1.81 7.56 -13.86
CA VAL A 152 2.43 7.79 -12.56
C VAL A 152 3.48 6.71 -12.33
N THR A 153 4.73 7.12 -12.12
CA THR A 153 5.89 6.26 -11.91
C THR A 153 6.47 6.33 -10.50
N SER A 154 5.76 6.98 -9.57
CA SER A 154 6.13 7.10 -8.16
C SER A 154 4.90 7.03 -7.25
N GLY A 155 5.12 6.87 -5.94
CA GLY A 155 4.06 6.80 -4.93
C GLY A 155 3.83 5.39 -4.37
N SER A 156 3.00 5.28 -3.34
CA SER A 156 2.74 4.01 -2.66
C SER A 156 1.83 3.08 -3.47
N GLN A 157 2.05 1.76 -3.34
CA GLN A 157 1.27 0.70 -3.99
C GLN A 157 -0.19 0.73 -3.56
N ARG A 158 -0.37 0.61 -2.24
CA ARG A 158 -1.56 0.77 -1.41
C ARG A 158 -0.99 0.75 0.01
N ILE A 159 -1.35 1.71 0.85
CA ILE A 159 -1.00 1.64 2.28
C ILE A 159 -2.24 1.02 2.92
N ASP A 160 -2.15 -0.23 3.38
CA ASP A 160 -3.24 -0.79 4.19
C ASP A 160 -3.37 0.02 5.48
N GLY A 161 -4.62 0.32 5.87
CA GLY A 161 -4.89 1.32 6.90
C GLY A 161 -4.51 2.75 6.51
N GLY A 162 -4.18 3.02 5.25
CA GLY A 162 -3.74 4.32 4.76
C GLY A 162 -4.81 5.38 4.82
N ILE A 163 -6.06 5.04 4.51
CA ILE A 163 -7.24 5.89 4.71
C ILE A 163 -8.29 5.01 5.36
N THR A 164 -8.81 5.39 6.52
CA THR A 164 -9.83 4.60 7.23
C THR A 164 -10.97 5.46 7.74
N ARG A 165 -12.16 4.89 7.92
CA ARG A 165 -13.28 5.49 8.68
C ARG A 165 -13.68 4.53 9.78
N GLY A 166 -13.50 4.93 11.04
CA GLY A 166 -13.73 4.04 12.19
C GLY A 166 -12.91 2.74 12.14
N GLY A 167 -11.73 2.77 11.51
CA GLY A 167 -10.87 1.60 11.29
C GLY A 167 -11.11 0.84 9.98
N GLU A 168 -12.23 1.06 9.28
CA GLU A 168 -12.51 0.44 7.98
C GLU A 168 -11.72 1.13 6.87
N THR A 169 -10.92 0.40 6.08
CA THR A 169 -10.12 0.98 4.99
C THR A 169 -11.01 1.54 3.87
N LEU A 170 -10.80 2.80 3.51
CA LEU A 170 -11.48 3.51 2.44
C LEU A 170 -10.61 3.68 1.20
N ARG A 171 -11.27 3.86 0.06
CA ARG A 171 -10.71 4.34 -1.19
C ARG A 171 -10.96 5.85 -1.31
N THR A 172 -10.14 6.53 -2.10
CA THR A 172 -10.31 7.97 -2.40
C THR A 172 -11.60 8.30 -3.16
N ILE A 173 -12.34 7.29 -3.63
CA ILE A 173 -13.60 7.41 -4.37
C ILE A 173 -14.83 7.03 -3.54
N ASP A 174 -14.65 6.52 -2.32
CA ASP A 174 -15.77 6.11 -1.49
C ASP A 174 -16.53 7.35 -0.99
N ARG A 175 -17.86 7.25 -0.97
CA ARG A 175 -18.72 8.36 -0.52
C ARG A 175 -18.68 8.48 1.00
N LEU A 176 -18.42 9.70 1.45
CA LEU A 176 -18.47 10.07 2.87
C LEU A 176 -19.81 10.72 3.21
N HIS A 177 -20.24 10.57 4.45
CA HIS A 177 -21.39 11.25 5.01
C HIS A 177 -20.94 12.30 6.03
N ALA A 178 -21.77 13.33 6.25
CA ALA A 178 -21.50 14.31 7.29
C ALA A 178 -21.40 13.61 8.66
N GLY A 179 -20.31 13.87 9.38
CA GLY A 179 -19.99 13.20 10.65
C GLY A 179 -19.02 12.03 10.53
N ASP A 180 -18.71 11.55 9.32
CA ASP A 180 -17.66 10.54 9.13
C ASP A 180 -16.31 11.11 9.56
N VAL A 181 -15.62 10.40 10.46
CA VAL A 181 -14.23 10.70 10.85
C VAL A 181 -13.30 9.82 10.01
N VAL A 182 -12.52 10.46 9.13
CA VAL A 182 -11.53 9.79 8.29
C VAL A 182 -10.15 9.95 8.88
N THR A 183 -9.45 8.84 9.11
CA THR A 183 -8.06 8.80 9.56
C THR A 183 -7.17 8.47 8.38
N VAL A 184 -6.17 9.32 8.12
CA VAL A 184 -5.16 9.08 7.08
C VAL A 184 -3.84 8.72 7.76
N THR A 185 -3.35 7.51 7.51
CA THR A 185 -2.05 7.05 8.00
C THR A 185 -0.98 7.40 6.96
N LEU A 186 -0.11 8.34 7.31
CA LEU A 186 1.07 8.63 6.51
C LEU A 186 2.13 7.55 6.75
N PRO A 187 2.85 7.10 5.71
CA PRO A 187 3.88 6.08 5.88
C PRO A 187 5.00 6.60 6.79
N ALA A 188 5.52 5.71 7.64
CA ALA A 188 6.71 6.00 8.42
C ALA A 188 7.89 6.38 7.52
N GLU A 189 8.73 7.26 8.01
CA GLU A 189 9.85 7.79 7.26
C GLU A 189 11.15 7.41 7.96
N SER A 190 12.16 7.03 7.17
CA SER A 190 13.49 6.79 7.69
C SER A 190 14.13 8.11 8.12
N GLU A 191 14.68 8.13 9.33
CA GLU A 191 15.52 9.23 9.82
C GLU A 191 16.67 9.51 8.84
N THR A 192 16.91 10.78 8.55
CA THR A 192 17.97 11.20 7.63
C THR A 192 19.18 11.78 8.34
N VAL A 193 19.04 12.12 9.61
CA VAL A 193 20.04 12.86 10.38
C VAL A 193 20.08 12.30 11.80
N GLU A 194 21.28 12.09 12.32
CA GLU A 194 21.49 11.64 13.69
C GLU A 194 20.95 12.69 14.69
N PRO A 195 20.06 12.29 15.62
CA PRO A 195 19.56 13.17 16.68
C PRO A 195 20.67 13.56 17.65
N ILE A 196 20.88 14.86 17.86
CA ILE A 196 21.87 15.37 18.82
C ILE A 196 21.21 16.37 19.75
N ASP A 197 21.52 16.26 21.03
CA ASP A 197 21.00 17.11 22.08
C ASP A 197 21.65 18.50 22.02
N ILE A 198 21.09 19.35 21.16
CA ILE A 198 21.42 20.76 21.03
C ILE A 198 20.16 21.54 21.38
N ASN A 199 20.24 22.36 22.42
CA ASN A 199 19.10 23.17 22.84
C ASN A 199 18.70 24.16 21.74
N ILE A 200 17.41 24.18 21.38
CA ILE A 200 16.84 25.07 20.36
C ILE A 200 15.75 25.93 20.97
N ASP A 201 15.68 27.19 20.56
CA ASP A 201 14.64 28.13 20.98
C ASP A 201 13.37 27.86 20.15
N VAL A 202 12.47 27.01 20.67
CA VAL A 202 11.19 26.68 20.02
C VAL A 202 10.19 27.80 20.27
N ILE A 203 9.74 28.45 19.19
CA ILE A 203 8.74 29.51 19.22
C ILE A 203 7.32 28.93 19.16
N TYR A 204 7.14 27.87 18.37
CA TYR A 204 5.85 27.25 18.13
C TYR A 204 6.02 25.78 17.75
N GLU A 205 5.16 24.91 18.26
CA GLU A 205 5.10 23.52 17.84
C GLU A 205 3.66 22.99 17.90
N ASP A 206 3.25 22.27 16.85
CA ASP A 206 2.03 21.46 16.81
C ASP A 206 2.30 20.09 16.15
N ALA A 207 1.25 19.39 15.72
CA ALA A 207 1.38 18.08 15.09
C ALA A 207 2.02 18.12 13.68
N ASP A 208 2.00 19.29 13.02
CA ASP A 208 2.40 19.47 11.63
C ASP A 208 3.66 20.34 11.48
N LEU A 209 3.88 21.29 12.39
CA LEU A 209 4.85 22.36 12.28
C LEU A 209 5.68 22.55 13.55
N LEU A 210 6.93 22.92 13.35
CA LEU A 210 7.86 23.38 14.37
C LEU A 210 8.52 24.68 13.89
N ALA A 211 8.30 25.78 14.60
CA ALA A 211 9.00 27.04 14.35
C ALA A 211 10.06 27.26 15.44
N VAL A 212 11.29 27.49 15.01
CA VAL A 212 12.46 27.67 15.89
C VAL A 212 13.13 28.99 15.59
N ASN A 213 13.55 29.69 16.62
CA ASN A 213 14.43 30.84 16.49
C ASN A 213 15.87 30.33 16.35
N LYS A 214 16.36 30.25 15.12
CA LYS A 214 17.71 29.75 14.86
C LYS A 214 18.73 30.77 15.39
N SER A 215 19.61 30.33 16.29
CA SER A 215 20.77 31.09 16.71
C SER A 215 21.73 31.39 15.56
N PRO A 216 22.51 32.49 15.63
CA PRO A 216 23.59 32.72 14.68
C PRO A 216 24.66 31.63 14.87
N PHE A 217 25.43 31.39 13.81
CA PHE A 217 26.49 30.38 13.68
C PHE A 217 26.06 28.91 13.64
N LEU A 218 24.79 28.60 13.89
CA LEU A 218 24.24 27.26 13.69
C LEU A 218 23.94 27.02 12.20
N ALA A 219 24.56 25.99 11.62
CA ALA A 219 24.30 25.59 10.23
C ALA A 219 22.93 24.91 10.11
N MET A 220 22.30 24.98 8.93
CA MET A 220 20.96 24.40 8.72
C MET A 220 20.97 22.87 8.61
N HIS A 221 21.87 22.32 7.81
CA HIS A 221 21.96 20.90 7.48
C HIS A 221 23.38 20.38 7.66
N PRO A 222 23.57 19.07 7.94
CA PRO A 222 24.88 18.47 7.98
C PRO A 222 25.63 18.67 6.67
N THR A 223 26.90 19.04 6.76
CA THR A 223 27.83 19.15 5.63
C THR A 223 29.15 18.50 6.01
N HIS A 224 30.08 18.35 5.07
CA HIS A 224 31.42 17.81 5.36
C HIS A 224 32.09 18.51 6.56
N ASN A 225 31.90 19.83 6.71
CA ASN A 225 32.51 20.62 7.78
C ASN A 225 31.63 20.75 9.03
N HIS A 226 30.39 20.23 8.98
CA HIS A 226 29.37 20.37 10.01
C HIS A 226 28.65 19.03 10.20
N GLN A 227 29.34 18.06 10.79
CA GLN A 227 28.76 16.77 11.17
C GLN A 227 28.34 16.90 12.64
N GLY A 228 27.03 17.00 12.87
CA GLY A 228 26.47 16.94 14.21
C GLY A 228 26.27 18.27 14.95
N ASP A 229 26.53 19.41 14.32
CA ASP A 229 26.38 20.76 14.88
C ASP A 229 25.42 21.62 14.05
N THR A 230 24.28 21.04 13.65
CA THR A 230 23.33 21.68 12.74
C THR A 230 21.92 21.71 13.30
N LEU A 231 21.10 22.65 12.82
CA LEU A 231 19.70 22.76 13.19
C LEU A 231 18.94 21.47 12.89
N ALA A 232 19.29 20.76 11.82
CA ALA A 232 18.70 19.46 11.52
C ALA A 232 18.96 18.42 12.61
N ASN A 233 20.20 18.35 13.13
CA ASN A 233 20.53 17.46 14.24
C ASN A 233 19.81 17.86 15.53
N ALA A 234 19.75 19.17 15.79
CA ALA A 234 19.10 19.74 16.96
C ALA A 234 17.58 19.47 16.98
N VAL A 235 16.92 19.69 15.85
CA VAL A 235 15.48 19.38 15.69
C VAL A 235 15.24 17.88 15.79
N ALA A 236 16.11 17.05 15.22
CA ALA A 236 16.01 15.61 15.38
C ALA A 236 16.17 15.18 16.86
N GLY A 237 17.08 15.81 17.61
CA GLY A 237 17.25 15.61 19.06
C GLY A 237 16.01 16.01 19.86
N HIS A 238 15.48 17.21 19.60
CA HIS A 238 14.25 17.74 20.22
C HIS A 238 13.07 16.79 20.03
N LEU A 239 12.80 16.40 18.78
CA LEU A 239 11.69 15.49 18.45
C LEU A 239 11.87 14.13 19.13
N LYS A 240 13.09 13.57 19.13
CA LYS A 240 13.38 12.30 19.80
C LYS A 240 13.13 12.37 21.30
N GLY A 241 13.45 13.49 21.95
CA GLY A 241 13.15 13.74 23.37
C GLY A 241 11.66 13.67 23.70
N GLU A 242 10.80 14.00 22.75
CA GLU A 242 9.35 13.89 22.87
C GLU A 242 8.78 12.54 22.40
N GLY A 243 9.65 11.58 22.05
CA GLY A 243 9.24 10.30 21.45
C GLY A 243 8.73 10.43 20.01
N LYS A 244 8.95 11.57 19.36
CA LYS A 244 8.64 11.81 17.95
C LYS A 244 9.88 11.53 17.09
N SER A 245 9.65 11.17 15.84
CA SER A 245 10.71 11.10 14.84
C SER A 245 10.18 11.67 13.54
N ALA A 246 10.91 12.62 12.98
CA ALA A 246 10.57 13.22 11.69
C ALA A 246 11.82 13.50 10.88
N VAL A 247 11.68 13.37 9.57
CA VAL A 247 12.69 13.85 8.63
C VAL A 247 12.72 15.38 8.71
N PHE A 248 13.90 15.95 8.96
CA PHE A 248 14.07 17.40 9.04
C PHE A 248 13.72 18.07 7.70
N ARG A 249 12.71 18.95 7.71
CA ARG A 249 12.21 19.68 6.53
C ARG A 249 12.04 21.16 6.83
N CYS A 250 13.10 21.94 6.71
CA CYS A 250 12.98 23.39 6.81
C CYS A 250 12.24 23.97 5.59
N VAL A 251 11.24 24.81 5.83
CA VAL A 251 10.57 25.59 4.80
C VAL A 251 11.28 26.93 4.66
N GLY A 252 12.26 26.93 3.74
CA GLY A 252 13.24 28.00 3.64
C GLY A 252 14.47 27.74 4.52
N ARG A 253 15.52 28.52 4.26
CA ARG A 253 16.82 28.42 4.94
C ARG A 253 17.30 29.81 5.35
N LEU A 254 18.03 29.85 6.47
CA LEU A 254 18.86 30.97 6.88
C LEU A 254 20.33 30.56 6.73
N ASP A 255 21.18 31.51 6.37
CA ASP A 255 22.61 31.27 6.35
C ASP A 255 23.13 30.98 7.76
N LYS A 256 24.30 30.33 7.84
CA LYS A 256 24.93 29.98 9.11
C LYS A 256 25.04 31.17 10.05
N GLY A 257 25.53 32.31 9.54
CA GLY A 257 25.72 33.54 10.31
C GLY A 257 24.43 34.31 10.64
N THR A 258 23.29 33.92 10.09
CA THR A 258 22.03 34.65 10.22
C THR A 258 21.16 34.03 11.31
N SER A 259 20.67 34.84 12.24
CA SER A 259 19.67 34.43 13.22
C SER A 259 18.25 34.72 12.73
N GLY A 260 17.27 34.05 13.33
CA GLY A 260 15.85 34.32 13.08
C GLY A 260 15.00 33.06 12.94
N VAL A 261 13.71 33.28 12.65
CA VAL A 261 12.72 32.20 12.62
C VAL A 261 12.93 31.28 11.43
N VAL A 262 12.96 29.98 11.70
CA VAL A 262 12.93 28.90 10.72
C VAL A 262 11.71 28.04 11.01
N VAL A 263 10.87 27.83 10.01
CA VAL A 263 9.74 26.90 10.09
C VAL A 263 10.19 25.55 9.54
N CYS A 264 9.89 24.48 10.26
CA CYS A 264 10.12 23.10 9.89
C CYS A 264 8.79 22.36 9.81
N ALA A 265 8.58 21.62 8.73
CA ALA A 265 7.43 20.75 8.58
C ALA A 265 7.73 19.35 9.16
N LEU A 266 6.88 18.88 10.07
CA LEU A 266 7.05 17.60 10.76
C LEU A 266 6.59 16.41 9.91
N ASN A 267 5.84 16.65 8.83
CA ASN A 267 5.43 15.63 7.88
C ASN A 267 5.46 16.12 6.43
N ARG A 268 5.37 15.18 5.47
CA ARG A 268 5.39 15.48 4.03
C ARG A 268 4.25 16.37 3.57
N TYR A 269 3.07 16.23 4.18
CA TYR A 269 1.89 16.98 3.77
C TYR A 269 2.07 18.47 4.11
N ALA A 270 2.45 18.78 5.35
CA ALA A 270 2.78 20.14 5.77
C ALA A 270 3.90 20.74 4.91
N ALA A 271 4.96 19.96 4.63
CA ALA A 271 6.06 20.42 3.77
C ALA A 271 5.60 20.76 2.35
N ALA A 272 4.75 19.92 1.75
CA ALA A 272 4.20 20.15 0.41
C ALA A 272 3.27 21.38 0.38
N ARG A 273 2.45 21.58 1.42
CA ARG A 273 1.54 22.73 1.52
C ARG A 273 2.28 24.04 1.71
N LEU A 274 3.36 24.04 2.49
CA LEU A 274 4.13 25.24 2.79
C LEU A 274 5.17 25.59 1.71
N SER A 275 5.64 24.61 0.93
CA SER A 275 6.56 24.85 -0.19
C SER A 275 5.97 25.87 -1.17
N GLY A 276 6.58 27.06 -1.24
CA GLY A 276 6.15 28.16 -2.11
C GLY A 276 5.03 29.05 -1.54
N ASN A 277 4.46 28.73 -0.37
CA ASN A 277 3.33 29.46 0.23
C ASN A 277 3.69 30.16 1.55
N ILE A 278 4.98 30.30 1.87
CA ILE A 278 5.43 31.10 3.02
C ILE A 278 5.86 32.49 2.52
N HIS A 279 5.18 33.51 3.03
CA HIS A 279 5.63 34.90 2.92
C HIS A 279 6.62 35.18 4.05
N LYS A 280 7.85 35.53 3.69
CA LYS A 280 8.89 35.95 4.63
C LYS A 280 8.77 37.44 4.92
#